data_AF-A0AAW9QI07-F1
#
_entry.id   AF-A0AAW9QI07-F1
#
_cell.length_a   1.000
_cell.length_b   1.000
_cell.length_c   1.000
_cell.angle_alpha   90.00
_cell.angle_beta   90.00
_cell.angle_gamma   90.00
#
_symmetry.space_group_name_H-M   'P 1'
#
loop_
_entity.id
_entity.type
_entity.pdbx_description
1 polymer ?
#
loop_
_entity_poly.entity_id
_entity_poly.type
_entity_poly.pdbx_seq_one_letter_code
_entity_poly.pdbx_strand_id
1 'polypeptide(L)' 'MSPTTLPAAPTIYSIKMIQDEVRQMVERGLVSRNQPIYTLCQYIPPREWVCVECELERCDYLLRDQIGDLIASECWDSD' A
#
# COMPACT_ATOMS: atom_id res chain seq x y z
N MET A 1 33.96 21.62 -5.71
CA MET A 1 33.33 20.33 -6.05
C MET A 1 32.33 20.02 -4.95
N SER A 2 31.08 20.47 -5.09
CA SER A 2 30.03 20.20 -4.10
C SER A 2 29.38 18.86 -4.47
N PRO A 3 29.15 17.94 -3.53
CA PRO A 3 28.43 16.72 -3.85
C PRO A 3 26.99 17.07 -4.16
N THR A 4 26.56 16.79 -5.39
CA THR A 4 25.14 16.80 -5.76
C THR A 4 24.45 15.70 -4.96
N THR A 5 23.91 16.04 -3.80
CA THR A 5 22.89 15.23 -3.13
C THR A 5 21.66 15.26 -4.04
N LEU A 6 21.52 14.21 -4.84
CA LEU A 6 20.25 13.92 -5.52
C LEU A 6 19.19 13.80 -4.42
N PRO A 7 18.06 14.54 -4.49
CA PRO A 7 16.95 14.25 -3.61
C PRO A 7 16.55 12.80 -3.92
N ALA A 8 16.63 11.92 -2.92
CA ALA A 8 16.00 10.62 -3.00
C ALA A 8 14.55 10.90 -3.40
N ALA A 9 14.18 10.55 -4.63
CA ALA A 9 12.81 10.73 -5.10
C ALA A 9 11.93 10.11 -4.02
N PRO A 10 10.93 10.83 -3.49
CA PRO A 10 9.98 10.20 -2.59
C PRO A 10 9.46 8.98 -3.35
N THR A 11 9.57 7.79 -2.77
CA THR A 11 8.97 6.60 -3.35
C THR A 11 7.47 6.90 -3.37
N ILE A 12 6.97 7.42 -4.49
CA ILE A 12 5.57 7.80 -4.63
C ILE A 12 4.83 6.48 -4.74
N TYR A 13 4.48 5.93 -3.59
CA TYR A 13 3.53 4.84 -3.52
C TYR A 13 2.25 5.35 -4.17
N SER A 14 1.80 4.68 -5.22
CA SER A 14 0.48 4.89 -5.78
C SER A 14 -0.43 3.80 -5.22
N ILE A 15 -1.73 4.07 -5.09
CA ILE A 15 -2.67 3.08 -4.57
C ILE A 15 -2.60 1.75 -5.34
N LYS A 16 -2.40 1.79 -6.67
CA LYS A 16 -2.17 0.60 -7.50
C LYS A 16 -0.94 -0.21 -7.11
N MET A 17 0.16 0.46 -6.77
CA MET A 17 1.38 -0.21 -6.32
C MET A 17 1.14 -0.90 -4.97
N ILE A 18 0.44 -0.22 -4.06
CA ILE A 18 0.05 -0.80 -2.76
C ILE A 18 -0.86 -2.02 -2.99
N GLN A 19 -1.86 -1.91 -3.87
CA GLN A 19 -2.77 -3.00 -4.21
C GLN A 19 -2.04 -4.21 -4.80
N ASP A 20 -1.09 -4.00 -5.71
CA ASP A 20 -0.29 -5.08 -6.31
C ASP A 20 0.58 -5.79 -5.27
N GLU A 21 1.29 -5.04 -4.43
CA GLU A 21 2.11 -5.59 -3.36
C GLU A 21 1.27 -6.41 -2.38
N VAL A 22 0.12 -5.87 -1.96
CA VAL A 22 -0.81 -6.55 -1.06
C VAL A 22 -1.40 -7.80 -1.71
N ARG A 23 -1.72 -7.76 -3.00
CA ARG A 23 -2.16 -8.94 -3.77
C ARG A 23 -1.10 -10.02 -3.74
N GLN A 24 0.16 -9.68 -4.01
CA GLN A 24 1.26 -10.64 -3.92
C GLN A 24 1.44 -11.20 -2.51
N MET A 25 1.28 -10.38 -1.47
CA MET A 25 1.33 -10.85 -0.08
C MET A 25 0.21 -11.87 0.22
N VAL A 26 -1.00 -11.64 -0.30
CA VAL A 26 -2.12 -12.58 -0.18
C VAL A 26 -1.84 -13.87 -0.94
N GLU A 27 -1.34 -13.79 -2.17
CA GLU A 27 -1.01 -14.97 -2.98
C GLU A 27 0.11 -15.80 -2.37
N ARG A 28 1.08 -15.16 -1.70
CA ARG A 28 2.15 -15.83 -0.94
C ARG A 28 1.67 -16.40 0.40
N GLY A 29 0.44 -16.11 0.82
CA GLY A 29 -0.11 -16.53 2.11
C GLY A 29 0.48 -15.78 3.31
N LEU A 30 1.10 -14.61 3.09
CA LEU A 30 1.62 -13.77 4.17
C LEU A 30 0.50 -13.08 4.93
N VAL A 31 -0.52 -12.61 4.22
CA VAL A 31 -1.71 -11.94 4.77
C VAL A 31 -2.97 -12.54 4.15
N SER A 32 -4.11 -12.37 4.81
CA SER A 32 -5.40 -12.84 4.32
C SER A 32 -6.30 -11.67 3.92
N ARG A 33 -7.15 -11.84 2.90
CA ARG A 33 -8.11 -10.81 2.47
C ARG A 33 -9.05 -10.35 3.58
N ASN A 34 -9.34 -11.22 4.55
CA ASN A 34 -10.24 -10.91 5.67
C ASN A 34 -9.52 -10.20 6.83
N GLN A 35 -8.19 -10.05 6.75
CA GLN A 35 -7.43 -9.33 7.76
C GLN A 35 -7.54 -7.83 7.52
N PRO A 36 -7.42 -7.02 8.58
CA PRO A 36 -7.44 -5.57 8.48
C PRO A 36 -6.14 -5.04 7.83
N ILE A 37 -6.25 -3.94 7.08
CA ILE A 37 -5.15 -3.28 6.35
C ILE A 37 -3.96 -2.94 7.26
N TYR A 38 -4.19 -2.57 8.53
CA TYR A 38 -3.10 -2.28 9.48
C TYR A 38 -2.12 -3.46 9.67
N THR A 39 -2.55 -4.70 9.38
CA THR A 39 -1.69 -5.90 9.46
C THR A 39 -0.48 -5.79 8.53
N LEU A 40 -0.60 -5.03 7.44
CA LEU A 40 0.49 -4.77 6.50
C LEU A 40 1.69 -4.05 7.15
N CYS A 41 1.47 -3.29 8.21
CA CYS A 41 2.54 -2.65 9.00
C CYS A 41 3.56 -3.66 9.58
N GLN A 42 3.16 -4.92 9.73
CA GLN A 42 4.07 -5.99 10.19
C GLN A 42 5.04 -6.46 9.10
N TYR A 43 4.72 -6.22 7.82
CA TYR A 43 5.49 -6.68 6.66
C TYR A 43 6.20 -5.52 5.96
N ILE A 44 5.63 -4.32 6.03
CA ILE A 44 6.16 -3.11 5.41
C ILE A 44 7.02 -2.36 6.44
N PRO A 45 8.26 -1.97 6.10
CA PRO A 45 9.11 -1.25 7.04
C PRO A 45 8.51 0.12 7.42
N PRO A 46 8.75 0.60 8.66
CA PRO A 46 8.09 1.82 9.17
C PRO A 46 8.30 3.07 8.32
N ARG A 47 9.43 3.17 7.62
CA ARG A 47 9.75 4.31 6.74
C ARG A 47 8.85 4.36 5.51
N GLU A 48 8.43 3.20 5.03
CA GLU A 48 7.58 3.08 3.83
C GLU A 48 6.11 3.05 4.23
N TRP A 49 5.79 2.48 5.41
CA TRP A 49 4.44 2.45 5.96
C TRP A 49 3.81 3.84 6.04
N VAL A 50 4.56 4.88 6.44
CA VAL A 50 4.05 6.26 6.48
C VAL A 50 3.58 6.75 5.11
N CYS A 51 4.28 6.39 4.03
CA CYS A 51 3.85 6.74 2.67
C CYS A 51 2.60 5.94 2.25
N VAL A 52 2.52 4.67 2.65
CA VAL A 52 1.39 3.80 2.39
C VAL A 52 0.13 4.29 3.11
N GLU A 53 0.22 4.62 4.40
CA GLU A 53 -0.90 5.19 5.18
C GLU A 53 -1.43 6.47 4.55
N CYS A 54 -0.53 7.37 4.14
CA CYS A 54 -0.91 8.63 3.51
C CYS A 54 -1.70 8.41 2.22
N GLU A 55 -1.29 7.48 1.34
CA GLU A 55 -2.07 7.18 0.14
C GLU A 55 -3.37 6.41 0.42
N LEU A 56 -3.37 5.52 1.41
CA LEU A 56 -4.61 4.84 1.81
C LEU A 56 -5.67 5.86 2.26
N GLU A 57 -5.28 6.82 3.12
CA GLU A 57 -6.16 7.90 3.56
C GLU A 57 -6.61 8.79 2.40
N ARG A 58 -5.73 9.09 1.44
CA ARG A 58 -6.07 9.87 0.24
C ARG A 58 -7.07 9.17 -0.69
N CYS A 59 -7.13 7.85 -0.64
CA CYS A 59 -8.07 7.03 -1.39
C CYS A 59 -9.27 6.55 -0.53
N ASP A 60 -9.50 7.17 0.62
CA ASP A 60 -10.62 6.86 1.55
C ASP A 60 -10.60 5.43 2.12
N TYR A 61 -9.43 4.76 2.14
CA TYR A 61 -9.26 3.49 2.84
C TYR A 61 -8.91 3.69 4.31
N LEU A 62 -9.52 2.91 5.18
CA LEU A 62 -9.25 2.95 6.60
C LEU A 62 -8.38 1.76 6.99
N LEU A 63 -7.46 1.94 7.94
CA LEU A 63 -6.58 0.87 8.40
C LEU A 63 -7.32 -0.35 9.00
N ARG A 64 -8.58 -0.15 9.40
CA ARG A 64 -9.48 -1.20 9.89
C ARG A 64 -10.23 -1.95 8.78
N ASP A 65 -10.26 -1.39 7.57
CA ASP A 65 -10.89 -2.04 6.43
C ASP A 65 -10.15 -3.33 6.11
N GLN A 66 -10.85 -4.23 5.46
CA GLN A 66 -10.29 -5.52 5.09
C GLN A 66 -9.33 -5.34 3.92
N ILE A 67 -8.25 -6.10 3.93
CA ILE A 67 -7.31 -6.20 2.80
C ILE A 67 -8.04 -6.55 1.50
N GLY A 68 -9.11 -7.34 1.60
CA GLY A 68 -10.00 -7.69 0.49
C GLY A 68 -10.65 -6.47 -0.16
N ASP A 69 -11.04 -5.46 0.62
CA ASP A 69 -11.64 -4.22 0.12
C ASP A 69 -10.64 -3.42 -0.70
N LEU A 70 -9.41 -3.28 -0.16
CA LEU A 70 -8.29 -2.62 -0.83
C LEU A 70 -7.98 -3.21 -2.21
N ILE A 71 -7.94 -4.54 -2.34
CA ILE A 71 -7.59 -5.21 -3.62
C ILE A 71 -8.80 -5.52 -4.52
N ALA A 72 -10.03 -5.38 -4.03
CA ALA A 72 -11.26 -5.60 -4.81
C ALA A 72 -11.70 -4.35 -5.59
N SER A 73 -11.29 -3.15 -5.15
CA SER A 73 -11.69 -1.89 -5.78
C SER A 73 -11.22 -1.70 -7.22
N GLU A 74 -10.29 -2.51 -7.75
CA GLU A 74 -9.83 -2.40 -9.15
C GLU A 74 -10.89 -2.82 -10.20
N CYS A 75 -12.07 -3.32 -9.78
CA CYS A 75 -13.13 -3.74 -10.69
C CYS A 75 -14.09 -2.63 -11.21
N TRP A 76 -13.88 -1.35 -10.86
CA TRP A 76 -14.83 -0.27 -11.22
C TRP A 76 -14.39 0.67 -12.36
N ASP A 77 -13.50 0.22 -13.25
CA ASP A 77 -13.11 0.99 -14.44
C ASP A 77 -13.30 0.13 -15.70
N SER A 78 -14.56 -0.22 -15.99
CA SER A 78 -14.99 -0.79 -17.27
C SER A 78 -16.49 -0.54 -17.44
N ASP A 79 -16.86 0.70 -17.79
CA ASP A 79 -18.04 1.01 -18.59
C ASP A 79 -17.64 1.98 -19.72
#